data_AF-A0AAU1KXI0-F1
#
_entry.id   AF-A0AAU1KXI0-F1
#
_cell.length_a   1.000
_cell.length_b   1.000
_cell.length_c   1.000
_cell.angle_alpha   90.00
_cell.angle_beta   90.00
_cell.angle_gamma   90.00
#
_symmetry.space_group_name_H-M   'P 1'
#
loop_
_entity.id
_entity.type
_entity.pdbx_description
1 polymer ?
#
loop_
_entity_poly.entity_id
_entity_poly.type
_entity_poly.pdbx_seq_one_letter_code
_entity_poly.pdbx_strand_id
1 'polypeptide(L)'
;MKGGWKLQHPRWGVVELQSADGLAGLEYTTGRLDEAKELTTLEARWYMWGGPKGPRWYATASTATPVHLVTAITTALADPAPVPRWQSGILSSLRPHIQLTPVVPPPPSAPTPLDVHRRAGARPRPALTTTSVPRWSTSSRPAAARR
;
A
#
# COMPACT_ATOMS: atom_id res chain seq x y z
N MET A 1 -15.95 12.46 12.66
CA MET A 1 -15.12 11.38 12.12
C MET A 1 -14.31 11.94 10.94
N LYS A 2 -13.00 12.13 11.10
CA LYS A 2 -12.11 12.51 10.00
C LYS A 2 -11.77 11.22 9.22
N GLY A 3 -11.75 11.26 7.89
CA GLY A 3 -11.39 10.09 7.05
C GLY A 3 -12.53 9.34 6.39
N GLY A 4 -13.72 9.92 6.21
CA GLY A 4 -14.74 9.34 5.30
C GLY A 4 -15.37 8.00 5.70
N TRP A 5 -15.06 7.46 6.88
CA TRP A 5 -15.69 6.26 7.43
C TRP A 5 -17.19 6.47 7.65
N LYS A 6 -17.98 5.51 7.20
CA LYS A 6 -19.43 5.45 7.39
C LYS A 6 -19.76 4.36 8.39
N LEU A 7 -20.56 4.71 9.39
CA LEU A 7 -21.10 3.73 10.33
C LEU A 7 -22.04 2.79 9.56
N GLN A 8 -21.79 1.50 9.66
CA GLN A 8 -22.68 0.45 9.14
C GLN A 8 -23.60 -0.07 10.24
N HIS A 9 -24.41 -1.08 9.92
CA HIS A 9 -25.43 -1.65 10.81
C HIS A 9 -24.83 -2.00 12.18
N PRO A 10 -25.09 -1.20 13.23
CA PRO A 10 -24.51 -1.47 14.53
C PRO A 10 -25.15 -2.73 15.10
N ARG A 11 -24.32 -3.73 15.38
CA ARG A 11 -24.75 -4.96 16.04
C ARG A 11 -24.50 -4.82 17.53
N TRP A 12 -25.30 -5.47 18.36
CA TRP A 12 -25.02 -5.43 19.80
C TRP A 12 -23.64 -6.04 20.06
N GLY A 13 -22.77 -5.30 20.74
CA GLY A 13 -21.40 -5.72 20.98
C GLY A 13 -20.37 -5.34 19.90
N VAL A 14 -20.76 -4.90 18.70
CA VAL A 14 -19.82 -4.59 17.61
C VAL A 14 -20.23 -3.34 16.82
N VAL A 15 -19.30 -2.40 16.68
CA VAL A 15 -19.44 -1.23 15.82
C VAL A 15 -18.76 -1.52 14.48
N GLU A 16 -19.53 -1.55 13.40
CA GLU A 16 -19.01 -1.74 12.04
C GLU A 16 -18.90 -0.39 11.32
N LEU A 17 -17.77 -0.17 10.66
CA LEU A 17 -17.43 1.03 9.90
C LEU A 17 -16.91 0.61 8.53
N GLN A 18 -17.24 1.36 7.49
CA GLN A 18 -16.79 1.09 6.13
C GLN A 18 -16.28 2.36 5.45
N SER A 19 -15.27 2.22 4.59
CA SER A 19 -14.77 3.29 3.74
C SER A 19 -15.85 3.78 2.76
N ALA A 20 -15.65 4.97 2.19
CA ALA A 20 -16.63 5.58 1.29
C ALA A 20 -16.90 4.77 0.01
N ASP A 21 -15.88 4.05 -0.49
CA ASP A 21 -15.92 3.17 -1.67
C ASP A 21 -16.37 1.73 -1.34
N GLY A 22 -16.54 1.41 -0.06
CA GLY A 22 -16.94 0.09 0.39
C GLY A 22 -15.84 -0.97 0.35
N LEU A 23 -14.60 -0.62 -0.02
CA LEU A 23 -13.50 -1.58 -0.21
C LEU A 23 -12.66 -1.81 1.04
N ALA A 24 -12.84 -1.04 2.10
CA ALA A 24 -12.23 -1.27 3.40
C ALA A 24 -13.27 -1.23 4.51
N GLY A 25 -13.07 -2.06 5.53
CA GLY A 25 -13.95 -2.13 6.69
C GLY A 25 -13.19 -2.29 7.99
N LEU A 26 -13.82 -1.82 9.05
CA LEU A 26 -13.36 -1.93 10.42
C LEU A 26 -14.52 -2.34 11.31
N GLU A 27 -14.32 -3.38 12.09
CA GLU A 27 -15.18 -3.77 13.19
C GLU A 27 -14.45 -3.50 14.51
N TYR A 28 -15.16 -2.83 15.42
CA TYR A 28 -14.71 -2.57 16.78
C TYR A 28 -15.61 -3.33 17.75
N THR A 29 -15.05 -4.32 18.43
CA THR A 29 -15.75 -5.08 19.45
C THR A 29 -15.83 -4.24 20.72
N THR A 30 -17.05 -3.99 21.19
CA THR A 30 -17.34 -3.25 22.43
C THR A 30 -17.42 -4.21 23.63
N GLY A 31 -17.21 -3.70 24.84
CA GLY A 31 -17.27 -4.51 26.07
C GLY A 31 -15.92 -5.10 26.50
N ARG A 32 -15.96 -6.02 27.46
CA ARG A 32 -14.76 -6.66 28.02
C ARG A 32 -14.37 -7.85 27.15
N LEU A 33 -13.12 -7.84 26.68
CA LEU A 33 -12.49 -8.96 25.97
C LEU A 33 -11.48 -9.63 26.90
N ASP A 34 -11.24 -10.92 26.67
CA ASP A 34 -10.21 -11.70 27.36
C ASP A 34 -8.89 -11.55 26.61
N GLU A 35 -7.88 -10.97 27.26
CA GLU A 35 -6.59 -10.67 26.65
C GLU A 35 -5.86 -11.93 26.14
N ALA A 36 -5.97 -13.06 26.85
CA ALA A 36 -5.35 -14.31 26.41
C ALA A 36 -6.05 -14.83 25.16
N LYS A 37 -7.38 -14.71 25.08
CA LYS A 37 -8.14 -15.08 23.88
C LYS A 37 -7.86 -14.15 22.71
N GLU A 38 -7.64 -12.85 22.96
CA GLU A 38 -7.27 -11.91 21.90
C GLU A 38 -5.95 -12.26 21.21
N LEU A 39 -5.04 -12.94 21.90
CA LEU A 39 -3.74 -13.33 21.36
C LEU A 39 -3.71 -14.75 20.78
N THR A 40 -4.59 -15.64 21.25
CA THR A 40 -4.59 -17.06 20.90
C THR A 40 -5.70 -17.46 19.93
N THR A 41 -6.69 -16.60 19.75
CA THR A 41 -7.83 -16.82 18.86
C THR A 41 -7.97 -15.68 17.85
N LEU A 42 -9.04 -15.69 17.05
CA LEU A 42 -9.41 -14.59 16.17
C LEU A 42 -10.37 -13.58 16.84
N GLU A 43 -10.63 -13.72 18.14
CA GLU A 43 -11.28 -12.65 18.92
C GLU A 43 -10.34 -11.44 18.92
N ALA A 44 -10.82 -10.28 18.49
CA ALA A 44 -10.00 -9.08 18.46
C ALA A 44 -10.82 -7.85 18.81
N ARG A 45 -10.21 -6.90 19.53
CA ARG A 45 -10.77 -5.57 19.74
C ARG A 45 -11.05 -4.86 18.42
N TRP A 46 -10.11 -4.95 17.49
CA TRP A 46 -10.19 -4.35 16.17
C TRP A 46 -10.03 -5.43 15.12
N TYR A 47 -11.01 -5.55 14.22
CA TYR A 47 -10.93 -6.41 13.04
C TYR A 47 -11.02 -5.53 11.80
N MET A 48 -9.97 -5.49 10.99
CA MET A 48 -9.87 -4.67 9.79
C MET A 48 -9.77 -5.58 8.57
N TRP A 49 -10.31 -5.12 7.46
CA TRP A 49 -10.20 -5.82 6.18
C TRP A 49 -10.18 -4.85 5.00
N GLY A 50 -9.69 -5.34 3.86
CA GLY A 50 -9.75 -4.61 2.61
C GLY A 50 -9.78 -5.52 1.38
N GLY A 51 -10.45 -5.04 0.34
CA GLY A 51 -10.73 -5.75 -0.91
C GLY A 51 -12.23 -6.03 -1.10
N PRO A 52 -12.63 -6.40 -2.33
CA PRO A 52 -14.00 -6.82 -2.63
C PRO A 52 -14.35 -8.16 -1.99
N LYS A 53 -15.64 -8.52 -1.99
CA LYS A 53 -16.08 -9.85 -1.52
C LYS A 53 -15.31 -10.95 -2.27
N GLY A 54 -14.56 -11.76 -1.53
CA GLY A 54 -13.65 -12.78 -2.07
C GLY A 54 -12.20 -12.54 -1.62
N PRO A 55 -11.31 -11.98 -2.48
CA PRO A 55 -9.92 -11.74 -2.12
C PRO A 55 -9.80 -10.54 -1.17
N ARG A 56 -10.01 -10.79 0.13
CA ARG A 56 -9.75 -9.81 1.18
C ARG A 56 -8.46 -10.12 1.93
N TRP A 57 -7.68 -9.10 2.23
CA TRP A 57 -6.75 -9.20 3.34
C TRP A 57 -7.49 -8.79 4.62
N TYR A 58 -6.98 -9.24 5.76
CA TYR A 58 -7.47 -8.82 7.06
C TYR A 58 -6.31 -8.58 8.02
N ALA A 59 -6.57 -7.78 9.05
CA ALA A 59 -5.66 -7.57 10.16
C ALA A 59 -6.47 -7.46 11.45
N THR A 60 -5.89 -7.92 12.55
CA THR A 60 -6.47 -7.78 13.89
C THR A 60 -5.54 -6.95 14.77
N ALA A 61 -6.14 -6.24 15.72
CA ALA A 61 -5.41 -5.62 16.81
C ALA A 61 -6.15 -5.89 18.13
N SER A 62 -5.39 -6.27 19.16
CA SER A 62 -5.92 -6.54 20.50
C SER A 62 -6.17 -5.25 21.28
N THR A 63 -6.80 -5.38 22.45
CA THR A 63 -6.99 -4.27 23.39
C THR A 63 -5.67 -3.61 23.80
N ALA A 64 -4.56 -4.36 23.87
CA ALA A 64 -3.24 -3.84 24.23
C ALA A 64 -2.54 -3.07 23.10
N THR A 65 -3.09 -3.05 21.88
CA THR A 65 -2.47 -2.34 20.76
C THR A 65 -2.58 -0.83 20.97
N PRO A 66 -1.46 -0.08 20.94
CA PRO A 66 -1.50 1.37 21.12
C PRO A 66 -2.45 2.07 20.14
N VAL A 67 -3.34 2.91 20.67
CA VAL A 67 -4.40 3.57 19.91
C VAL A 67 -3.88 4.36 18.71
N HIS A 68 -2.69 4.95 18.81
CA HIS A 68 -2.11 5.73 17.72
C HIS A 68 -1.72 4.86 16.52
N LEU A 69 -1.33 3.60 16.73
CA LEU A 69 -1.05 2.65 15.65
C LEU A 69 -2.34 2.23 14.93
N VAL A 70 -3.38 1.89 15.71
CA VAL A 70 -4.71 1.58 15.15
C VAL A 70 -5.25 2.78 14.36
N THR A 71 -5.09 3.99 14.91
CA THR A 71 -5.50 5.24 14.25
C THR A 71 -4.71 5.47 12.95
N ALA A 72 -3.40 5.27 12.96
CA ALA A 72 -2.58 5.43 11.76
C ALA A 72 -2.97 4.43 10.66
N ILE A 73 -3.19 3.16 11.01
CA ILE A 73 -3.62 2.12 10.07
C ILE A 73 -4.99 2.47 9.48
N THR A 74 -5.98 2.74 10.33
CA THR A 74 -7.35 3.05 9.89
C THR A 74 -7.43 4.37 9.12
N THR A 75 -6.55 5.33 9.39
CA THR A 75 -6.40 6.55 8.58
C THR A 75 -5.85 6.21 7.20
N ALA A 76 -4.77 5.42 7.12
CA ALA A 76 -4.17 5.01 5.85
C ALA A 76 -5.15 4.18 4.99
N LEU A 77 -6.00 3.37 5.61
CA LEU A 77 -7.02 2.58 4.89
C LEU A 77 -8.15 3.43 4.28
N ALA A 78 -8.45 4.56 4.89
CA ALA A 78 -9.47 5.49 4.42
C ALA A 78 -8.91 6.56 3.46
N ASP A 79 -7.59 6.62 3.28
CA ASP A 79 -6.96 7.62 2.43
C ASP A 79 -7.22 7.29 0.95
N PRO A 80 -7.89 8.18 0.19
CA PRO A 80 -8.10 7.97 -1.24
C PRO A 80 -6.86 8.21 -2.10
N ALA A 81 -5.74 8.64 -1.50
CA ALA A 81 -4.52 8.93 -2.24
C ALA A 81 -4.01 7.69 -3.00
N PRO A 82 -3.68 7.81 -4.30
CA PRO A 82 -3.22 6.68 -5.09
C PRO A 82 -1.85 6.17 -4.59
N VAL A 83 -1.73 4.86 -4.45
CA VAL A 83 -0.49 4.20 -4.01
C VAL A 83 0.24 3.60 -5.22
N PRO A 84 1.54 3.90 -5.43
CA PRO A 84 2.30 3.33 -6.53
C PRO A 84 2.45 1.81 -6.37
N ARG A 85 2.04 1.05 -7.40
CA ARG A 85 2.19 -0.41 -7.45
C ARG A 85 2.54 -0.89 -8.86
N TRP A 86 3.25 -2.01 -8.93
CA TRP A 86 3.51 -2.70 -10.19
C TRP A 86 2.21 -3.32 -10.72
N GLN A 87 1.86 -3.00 -11.97
CA GLN A 87 0.67 -3.53 -12.62
C GLN A 87 0.66 -5.07 -12.68
N SER A 88 1.83 -5.70 -12.84
CA SER A 88 1.98 -7.16 -12.84
C SER A 88 1.69 -7.81 -11.48
N GLY A 89 1.80 -7.08 -10.38
CA GLY A 89 1.50 -7.56 -9.03
C GLY A 89 0.02 -7.50 -8.67
N ILE A 90 -0.84 -7.02 -9.58
CA ILE A 90 -2.26 -6.85 -9.33
C ILE A 90 -3.01 -8.10 -9.79
N LEU A 91 -3.67 -8.75 -8.84
CA LEU A 91 -4.55 -9.89 -9.12
C LEU A 91 -5.66 -9.48 -10.10
N SER A 92 -5.90 -10.31 -11.12
CA SER A 92 -6.89 -10.03 -12.16
C SER A 92 -8.30 -9.77 -11.61
N SER A 93 -8.66 -10.43 -10.49
CA SER A 93 -9.93 -10.25 -9.79
C SER A 93 -10.12 -8.86 -9.16
N LEU A 94 -9.03 -8.14 -8.89
CA LEU A 94 -9.08 -6.80 -8.31
C LEU A 94 -9.20 -5.69 -9.37
N ARG A 95 -8.91 -5.99 -10.64
CA ARG A 95 -8.91 -5.00 -11.74
C ARG A 95 -10.23 -4.22 -11.88
N PRO A 96 -11.43 -4.82 -11.70
CA PRO A 96 -12.69 -4.08 -11.76
C PRO A 96 -12.89 -3.07 -10.61
N HIS A 97 -12.10 -3.19 -9.54
CA HIS A 97 -12.25 -2.42 -8.30
C HIS A 97 -11.16 -1.36 -8.11
N ILE A 98 -10.30 -1.15 -9.11
CA ILE A 98 -9.18 -0.22 -9.03
C ILE A 98 -9.09 0.64 -10.29
N GLN A 99 -8.60 1.86 -10.14
CA GLN A 99 -8.23 2.72 -11.25
C GLN A 99 -6.70 2.74 -11.39
N LEU A 100 -6.21 2.36 -12.56
CA LEU A 100 -4.78 2.37 -12.87
C LEU A 100 -4.44 3.64 -13.65
N THR A 101 -3.64 4.50 -13.02
CA THR A 101 -3.05 5.66 -13.66
C THR A 101 -1.56 5.41 -13.86
N PRO A 102 -1.06 5.35 -15.10
CA PRO A 102 0.37 5.22 -15.35
C PRO A 102 1.13 6.37 -14.71
N VAL A 103 2.23 6.06 -14.02
CA VAL A 103 3.17 7.08 -13.53
C VAL A 103 3.96 7.56 -14.75
N VAL A 104 3.55 8.70 -15.31
CA VAL A 104 4.27 9.32 -16.43
C VAL A 104 5.50 10.04 -15.85
N PRO A 105 6.72 9.63 -16.20
CA PRO A 105 7.91 10.38 -15.80
C PRO A 105 7.81 11.80 -16.39
N PRO A 106 8.29 12.82 -15.67
CA PRO A 106 8.31 14.17 -16.21
C PRO A 106 9.03 14.14 -17.57
N PRO A 107 8.56 14.94 -18.55
CA PRO A 107 9.22 15.03 -19.83
C PRO A 107 10.70 15.36 -19.62
N PRO A 108 11.62 14.75 -20.37
CA PRO A 108 13.04 15.04 -20.24
C PRO A 108 13.23 16.55 -20.42
N SER A 109 14.04 17.15 -19.55
CA SER A 109 14.40 18.56 -19.68
C SER A 109 14.91 18.81 -21.10
N ALA A 110 14.50 19.93 -21.70
CA ALA A 110 15.00 20.33 -23.00
C ALA A 110 16.53 20.26 -22.99
N PRO A 111 17.18 19.74 -24.06
CA PRO A 111 18.62 19.59 -24.10
C PRO A 111 19.27 20.94 -23.82
N THR A 112 20.18 20.97 -22.85
CA THR A 112 20.91 22.19 -22.55
C THR A 112 21.83 22.52 -23.74
N PRO A 113 22.23 23.78 -23.93
CA PRO A 113 23.18 24.15 -24.99
C PRO A 113 24.46 23.29 -24.97
N LEU A 114 24.91 22.89 -23.78
CA LEU A 114 26.05 21.98 -23.61
C LEU A 114 25.79 20.57 -24.16
N ASP A 115 24.58 20.04 -24.04
CA ASP A 115 24.18 18.75 -24.61
C ASP A 115 24.19 18.78 -26.14
N VAL A 116 23.82 19.93 -26.72
CA VAL A 116 23.86 20.16 -28.17
C VAL A 116 25.31 20.20 -28.66
N HIS A 117 26.19 20.95 -28.00
CA HIS A 117 27.61 21.00 -28.36
C HIS A 117 28.28 19.63 -28.23
N ARG A 118 27.94 18.85 -27.19
CA ARG A 118 28.47 17.49 -27.00
C ARG A 118 28.02 16.53 -28.10
N ARG A 119 26.77 16.66 -28.60
CA ARG A 119 26.29 15.88 -29.76
C ARG A 119 26.91 16.33 -31.07
N ALA A 120 27.07 17.64 -31.28
CA ALA A 120 27.66 18.19 -32.50
C ALA A 120 29.14 17.81 -32.66
N GLY A 121 29.87 17.66 -31.55
CA GLY A 121 31.26 17.18 -31.57
C GLY A 121 31.45 15.66 -31.54
N ALA A 122 30.37 14.88 -31.36
CA ALA A 122 30.46 13.43 -31.29
C ALA A 122 30.49 12.80 -32.69
N ARG A 123 31.56 12.07 -33.03
CA ARG A 123 31.60 11.20 -34.21
C ARG A 123 30.52 10.10 -34.09
N PRO A 124 29.90 9.66 -35.19
CA PRO A 124 28.94 8.55 -35.17
C PRO A 124 29.63 7.31 -34.60
N ARG A 125 29.22 6.89 -33.40
CA ARG A 125 29.63 5.59 -32.85
C ARG A 125 28.71 4.54 -33.49
N PRO A 126 29.23 3.39 -33.96
CA PRO A 126 28.37 2.31 -34.44
C PRO A 126 27.30 2.00 -33.39
N ALA A 127 26.06 1.87 -33.85
CA ALA A 127 24.92 1.59 -32.99
C ALA A 127 25.17 0.27 -32.27
N LEU A 128 25.54 0.34 -30.99
CA LEU A 128 25.50 -0.82 -30.12
C LEU A 128 24.02 -1.15 -29.94
N THR A 129 23.57 -2.26 -30.52
CA THR A 129 22.22 -2.83 -30.37
C THR A 129 21.96 -3.37 -28.95
N THR A 130 22.68 -2.84 -27.96
CA THR A 130 22.50 -3.21 -26.56
C THR A 130 21.20 -2.60 -26.06
N THR A 131 20.15 -3.41 -26.09
CA THR A 131 18.95 -3.21 -25.29
C THR A 131 19.40 -3.15 -23.83
N SER A 132 19.28 -1.99 -23.20
CA SER A 132 19.53 -1.86 -21.76
C SER A 132 18.45 -2.63 -21.02
N VAL A 133 18.76 -3.85 -20.58
CA VAL A 133 17.96 -4.51 -19.55
C VAL A 133 18.07 -3.65 -18.29
N PRO A 134 16.96 -3.27 -17.63
CA PRO A 134 17.00 -2.49 -16.41
C PRO A 134 17.90 -3.18 -15.37
N ARG A 135 18.97 -2.49 -14.97
CA ARG A 135 19.92 -2.97 -13.95
C ARG A 135 19.18 -3.18 -12.63
N TRP A 136 19.14 -4.41 -12.15
CA TRP A 136 18.91 -4.68 -10.74
C TRP A 136 20.28 -4.86 -10.09
N SER A 137 20.62 -4.00 -9.12
CA SER A 137 21.73 -4.25 -8.20
C SER A 137 21.18 -4.85 -6.92
N THR A 138 21.49 -6.11 -6.65
CA THR A 138 21.34 -6.70 -5.33
C THR A 138 22.66 -6.50 -4.58
N SER A 139 22.65 -5.79 -3.45
CA SER A 139 23.73 -5.87 -2.47
C SER A 139 23.19 -6.47 -1.18
N SER A 140 23.74 -7.61 -0.76
CA SER A 140 23.62 -8.07 0.61
C SER A 140 24.43 -7.16 1.53
N ARG A 141 23.89 -6.82 2.70
CA ARG A 141 24.69 -6.18 3.75
C ARG A 141 25.72 -7.19 4.26
N PRO A 142 26.99 -6.81 4.48
CA PRO A 142 27.93 -7.70 5.15
C PRO A 142 27.37 -8.01 6.54
N ALA A 143 27.50 -9.28 6.96
CA ALA A 143 27.17 -9.68 8.32
C ALA A 143 28.01 -8.83 9.28
N ALA A 144 27.37 -8.25 10.29
CA ALA A 144 28.09 -7.60 11.38
C ALA A 144 28.97 -8.66 12.06
N ALA A 145 30.28 -8.56 11.88
CA ALA A 145 31.21 -9.37 12.65
C ALA A 145 31.08 -8.97 14.12
N ARG A 146 30.84 -9.98 14.95
CA ARG A 146 30.69 -9.88 16.38
C ARG A 146 32.07 -10.12 17.01
N ARG A 147 32.49 -9.18 17.86
CA ARG A 147 33.69 -9.12 18.72
C ARG A 147 34.97 -8.61 18.10
#